data_AF-A0A660E5U4-F1
#
_entry.id   AF-A0A660E5U4-F1
#
_cell.length_a   1.000
_cell.length_b   1.000
_cell.length_c   1.000
_cell.angle_alpha   90.00
_cell.angle_beta   90.00
_cell.angle_gamma   90.00
#
_symmetry.space_group_name_H-M   'P 1'
#
loop_
_entity.id
_entity.type
_entity.pdbx_description
1 polymer ?
#
loop_
_entity_poly.entity_id
_entity_poly.type
_entity_poly.pdbx_seq_one_letter_code
_entity_poly.pdbx_strand_id
1 'polypeptide(L)'
;MNIGLDLDPKQTESFLQKMVGKVINALLPVLHDRLLGDDLLTRQELADWLKMTPKSADENFIFKKGFPYVMIGTKKRYWKRAVIKWIDENQQYHD
;
A
#
# COMPACT_ATOMS: atom_id res chain seq x y z
N MET A 1 -21.15 36.54 -20.15
CA MET A 1 -19.72 36.54 -19.78
C MET A 1 -19.09 35.41 -20.58
N ASN A 2 -18.51 35.75 -21.74
CA ASN A 2 -17.90 34.77 -22.62
C ASN A 2 -16.49 34.50 -22.06
N ILE A 3 -16.26 33.35 -21.44
CA ILE A 3 -14.89 32.96 -21.04
C ILE A 3 -14.20 32.48 -22.31
N GLY A 4 -13.99 33.42 -23.25
CA GLY A 4 -13.20 33.23 -24.44
C GLY A 4 -11.75 33.13 -24.02
N LEU A 5 -11.37 31.91 -23.65
CA LEU A 5 -9.99 31.51 -23.47
C LEU A 5 -9.36 31.49 -24.86
N ASP A 6 -8.95 32.67 -25.36
CA ASP A 6 -7.99 32.79 -26.46
C ASP A 6 -6.62 32.37 -25.92
N LEU A 7 -6.52 31.08 -25.62
CA LEU A 7 -5.33 30.48 -25.06
C LEU A 7 -4.46 30.04 -26.22
N ASP A 8 -3.28 30.65 -26.30
CA ASP A 8 -2.17 30.15 -27.11
C ASP A 8 -2.09 28.61 -26.94
N PRO A 9 -2.14 27.84 -28.05
CA PRO A 9 -2.12 26.37 -28.01
C PRO A 9 -0.98 25.82 -27.14
N LYS A 10 0.18 26.50 -27.13
CA LYS A 10 1.34 26.10 -26.31
C LYS A 10 1.14 26.36 -24.82
N GLN A 11 0.45 27.45 -24.47
CA GLN A 11 0.10 27.74 -23.09
C GLN A 11 -0.96 26.78 -22.56
N THR A 12 -1.95 26.45 -23.40
CA THR A 12 -2.98 25.44 -23.09
C THR A 12 -2.34 24.09 -22.82
N GLU A 13 -1.44 23.63 -23.69
CA GLU A 13 -0.76 22.35 -23.54
C GLU A 13 0.10 22.30 -22.27
N SER A 14 0.88 23.35 -22.02
CA SER A 14 1.69 23.48 -20.79
C SER A 14 0.83 23.49 -19.52
N PHE A 15 -0.32 24.16 -19.56
CA PHE A 15 -1.27 24.17 -18.46
C PHE A 15 -1.89 22.78 -18.21
N LEU A 16 -2.34 22.10 -19.27
CA LEU A 16 -2.89 20.75 -19.19
C LEU A 16 -1.86 19.75 -18.65
N GLN A 17 -0.62 19.80 -19.12
CA GLN A 17 0.49 18.98 -18.63
C GLN A 17 0.71 19.18 -17.11
N LYS A 18 0.71 20.42 -16.64
CA LYS A 18 0.85 20.74 -15.21
C LYS A 18 -0.34 20.26 -14.39
N MET A 19 -1.55 20.37 -14.92
CA MET A 19 -2.76 19.88 -14.25
C MET A 19 -2.75 18.36 -14.14
N VAL A 20 -2.41 17.65 -15.23
CA VAL A 20 -2.27 16.20 -15.24
C VAL A 20 -1.18 15.75 -14.24
N GLY A 21 -0.02 16.41 -14.24
CA GLY A 21 1.05 16.11 -13.28
C GLY A 21 0.61 16.29 -11.82
N LYS A 22 -0.13 17.37 -11.51
CA LYS A 22 -0.67 17.59 -10.16
C LYS A 22 -1.71 16.55 -9.77
N VAL A 23 -2.59 16.16 -10.69
CA VAL A 23 -3.61 15.13 -10.44
C VAL A 23 -2.95 13.77 -10.20
N ILE A 24 -1.96 13.39 -11.01
CA ILE A 24 -1.22 12.13 -10.83
C ILE A 24 -0.50 12.13 -9.48
N ASN A 25 0.20 13.20 -9.13
CA ASN A 25 0.93 13.31 -7.86
C ASN A 25 0.00 13.28 -6.64
N ALA A 26 -1.22 13.81 -6.76
CA ALA A 26 -2.21 13.77 -5.69
C ALA A 26 -2.89 12.38 -5.57
N LEU A 27 -3.09 11.68 -6.68
CA LEU A 27 -3.76 10.39 -6.70
C LEU A 27 -2.83 9.22 -6.37
N LEU A 28 -1.55 9.30 -6.73
CA LEU A 28 -0.56 8.24 -6.53
C LEU A 28 -0.53 7.68 -5.09
N PRO A 29 -0.43 8.51 -4.03
CA PRO A 29 -0.42 8.00 -2.66
C PRO A 29 -1.72 7.29 -2.28
N VAL A 30 -2.86 7.83 -2.72
CA VAL A 30 -4.19 7.27 -2.42
C VAL A 30 -4.41 5.93 -3.12
N LEU A 31 -3.92 5.81 -4.36
CA LEU A 31 -3.95 4.56 -5.12
C LEU A 31 -3.00 3.54 -4.51
N HIS A 32 -1.80 3.95 -4.08
CA HIS A 32 -0.85 3.06 -3.41
C HIS A 32 -1.48 2.42 -2.16
N ASP A 33 -2.11 3.22 -1.29
CA ASP A 33 -2.74 2.72 -0.07
C ASP A 33 -3.95 1.80 -0.35
N ARG A 34 -4.73 2.07 -1.42
CA ARG A 34 -5.83 1.18 -1.83
C ARG A 34 -5.34 -0.10 -2.50
N LEU A 35 -4.24 -0.05 -3.24
CA LEU A 35 -3.69 -1.21 -3.96
C LEU A 35 -2.99 -2.21 -3.03
N LEU A 36 -2.51 -1.76 -1.86
CA LEU A 36 -1.93 -2.65 -0.83
C LEU A 36 -2.95 -3.65 -0.25
N GLY A 37 -4.24 -3.46 -0.54
CA GLY A 37 -5.32 -4.38 -0.22
C GLY A 37 -5.77 -4.28 1.23
N ASP A 38 -7.08 -4.06 1.41
CA ASP A 38 -7.76 -4.14 2.71
C ASP A 38 -8.09 -5.60 3.07
N ASP A 39 -7.19 -6.54 2.76
CA ASP A 39 -7.38 -7.94 3.08
C ASP A 39 -7.01 -8.18 4.55
N LEU A 40 -7.96 -8.74 5.30
CA LEU A 40 -7.74 -9.18 6.67
C LEU A 40 -7.51 -10.69 6.70
N LEU A 41 -6.24 -11.07 6.80
CA LEU A 41 -5.80 -12.45 6.65
C LEU A 41 -5.88 -13.21 7.98
N THR A 42 -6.27 -14.48 7.91
CA THR A 42 -6.00 -15.48 8.94
C THR A 42 -4.53 -15.87 8.93
N ARG A 43 -4.10 -16.65 9.95
CA ARG A 43 -2.75 -17.21 10.00
C ARG A 43 -2.43 -18.07 8.76
N GLN A 44 -3.40 -18.85 8.29
CA GLN A 44 -3.21 -19.73 7.13
C GLN A 44 -3.07 -18.90 5.85
N GLU A 45 -4.00 -17.97 5.62
CA GLU A 45 -3.97 -17.10 4.44
C GLU A 45 -2.72 -16.22 4.40
N LEU A 46 -2.24 -15.76 5.55
CA LEU A 46 -0.97 -15.02 5.64
C LEU A 46 0.20 -15.89 5.18
N ALA A 47 0.29 -17.13 5.67
CA ALA A 47 1.34 -18.06 5.30
C ALA A 47 1.29 -18.41 3.80
N ASP A 48 0.09 -18.67 3.28
CA ASP A 48 -0.14 -18.97 1.86
C ASP A 48 0.20 -17.78 0.95
N TRP A 49 -0.10 -16.56 1.40
CA TRP A 49 0.28 -15.33 0.70
C TRP A 49 1.79 -15.12 0.69
N LEU A 50 2.47 -15.34 1.82
CA LEU A 50 3.92 -15.29 1.95
C LEU A 50 4.64 -16.50 1.32
N LYS A 51 3.88 -17.44 0.72
CA LYS A 51 4.41 -18.66 0.08
C LYS A 51 5.26 -19.52 1.03
N MET A 52 4.84 -19.63 2.28
CA MET A 52 5.52 -20.42 3.30
C MET A 52 4.54 -21.22 4.18
N THR A 53 5.08 -22.09 5.03
CA THR A 53 4.24 -22.86 5.96
C THR A 53 3.78 -21.98 7.13
N PRO A 54 2.62 -22.27 7.76
CA PRO A 54 2.16 -21.55 8.94
C PRO A 54 3.14 -21.58 10.11
N LYS A 55 3.97 -22.64 10.21
CA LYS A 55 5.03 -22.73 11.21
C LYS A 55 6.18 -21.75 10.89
N SER A 56 6.59 -21.69 9.62
CA SER A 56 7.60 -20.73 9.17
C SER A 56 7.13 -19.29 9.36
N ALA A 57 5.86 -19.00 9.07
CA ALA A 57 5.27 -17.67 9.29
C ALA A 57 5.27 -17.28 10.78
N ASP A 58 5.01 -18.25 11.67
CA ASP A 58 5.07 -18.04 13.11
C ASP A 58 6.45 -17.61 13.58
N GLU A 59 7.47 -18.41 13.24
CA GLU A 59 8.86 -18.22 13.69
C GLU A 59 9.51 -16.98 13.07
N ASN A 60 9.27 -16.73 11.78
CA ASN A 60 9.94 -15.66 11.05
C ASN A 60 9.24 -14.30 11.16
N PHE A 61 7.95 -14.27 11.51
CA PHE A 61 7.15 -13.04 11.49
C PHE A 61 6.24 -12.91 12.71
N ILE A 62 5.25 -13.79 12.89
CA ILE A 62 4.14 -13.57 13.83
C ILE A 62 4.60 -13.48 15.29
N PHE A 63 5.64 -14.23 15.67
CA PHE A 63 6.19 -14.20 17.03
C PHE A 63 7.24 -13.12 17.22
N LYS A 64 7.67 -12.42 16.17
CA LYS A 64 8.56 -11.28 16.32
C LYS A 64 7.85 -10.14 17.02
N LYS A 65 8.58 -9.47 17.92
CA LYS A 65 8.07 -8.33 18.67
C LYS A 65 7.64 -7.23 17.71
N GLY A 66 6.43 -6.71 17.92
CA GLY A 66 5.88 -5.61 17.11
C GLY A 66 5.25 -6.04 15.79
N PHE A 67 5.17 -7.34 15.48
CA PHE A 67 4.45 -7.80 14.29
C PHE A 67 2.96 -7.42 14.39
N PRO A 68 2.37 -6.79 13.34
CA PRO A 68 1.04 -6.22 13.43
C PRO A 68 -0.04 -7.30 13.42
N TYR A 69 -0.97 -7.22 14.36
CA TYR A 69 -2.16 -8.05 14.38
C TYR A 69 -3.35 -7.31 15.01
N VAL A 70 -4.55 -7.82 14.73
CA VAL A 70 -5.77 -7.45 15.44
C VAL A 70 -6.42 -8.72 15.98
N MET A 71 -7.10 -8.60 17.13
CA MET A 71 -7.88 -9.70 17.70
C MET A 71 -9.31 -9.62 17.18
N ILE A 72 -9.81 -10.71 16.60
CA ILE A 72 -11.24 -10.92 16.30
C ILE A 72 -11.70 -12.10 17.14
N GLY A 73 -12.40 -11.81 18.23
CA GLY A 73 -12.68 -12.78 19.29
C GLY A 73 -11.37 -13.28 19.91
N THR A 74 -11.16 -14.59 19.89
CA THR A 74 -9.93 -15.23 20.41
C THR A 74 -8.85 -15.46 19.35
N LYS A 75 -9.11 -15.10 18.09
CA LYS A 75 -8.20 -15.40 16.98
C LYS A 75 -7.48 -14.13 16.49
N LYS A 76 -6.18 -14.24 16.25
CA LYS A 76 -5.39 -13.20 15.57
C LYS A 76 -5.77 -13.13 14.08
N ARG A 77 -5.74 -11.91 13.56
CA ARG A 77 -5.90 -11.57 12.15
C ARG A 77 -4.88 -10.52 11.75
N TYR A 78 -4.52 -10.50 10.48
CA TYR A 78 -3.38 -9.75 9.96
C TYR A 78 -3.82 -8.90 8.79
N TRP A 79 -3.85 -7.58 8.98
CA TRP A 79 -4.09 -6.65 7.87
C TRP A 79 -2.90 -6.73 6.92
N LYS A 80 -3.14 -7.13 5.67
CA LYS A 80 -2.10 -7.31 4.67
C LYS A 80 -1.23 -6.07 4.51
N ARG A 81 -1.85 -4.88 4.40
CA ARG A 81 -1.14 -3.59 4.36
C ARG A 81 -0.18 -3.36 5.54
N ALA A 82 -0.58 -3.75 6.76
CA ALA A 82 0.23 -3.54 7.95
C ALA A 82 1.41 -4.52 7.95
N VAL A 83 1.18 -5.76 7.52
CA VAL A 83 2.23 -6.76 7.37
C VAL A 83 3.26 -6.32 6.33
N ILE A 84 2.83 -5.82 5.16
CA ILE A 84 3.74 -5.30 4.12
C ILE A 84 4.62 -4.20 4.72
N LYS A 85 4.02 -3.19 5.34
CA LYS A 85 4.76 -2.09 5.98
C LYS A 85 5.77 -2.59 7.00
N TRP A 86 5.38 -3.55 7.85
CA TRP A 86 6.28 -4.11 8.85
C TRP A 86 7.45 -4.86 8.20
N ILE A 87 7.21 -5.66 7.15
CA ILE A 87 8.27 -6.33 6.40
C ILE A 87 9.22 -5.30 5.79
N ASP A 88 8.67 -4.23 5.21
CA ASP A 88 9.46 -3.18 4.58
C ASP A 88 10.40 -2.48 5.58
N GLU A 89 9.93 -2.24 6.79
CA GLU A 89 10.68 -1.59 7.88
C GLU A 89 11.69 -2.52 8.56
N ASN A 90 11.52 -3.84 8.48
CA ASN A 90 12.33 -4.83 9.22
C ASN A 90 13.19 -5.70 8.30
N GLN A 91 13.19 -5.45 6.99
CA GLN A 91 14.08 -6.13 6.05
C GLN A 91 15.51 -5.61 6.20
N GLN A 92 16.48 -6.53 6.16
CA GLN A 92 17.89 -6.19 6.12
C GLN A 92 18.35 -6.16 4.67
N TYR A 93 18.84 -5.01 4.22
CA TYR A 93 19.52 -4.90 2.94
C TYR A 93 20.99 -5.26 3.15
N HIS A 94 21.45 -6.30 2.48
CA HIS A 94 22.88 -6.54 2.32
C HIS A 94 23.29 -5.90 0.99
N ASP A 95 24.14 -4.86 1.09
CA ASP A 95 24.83 -4.25 -0.06
C ASP A 95 25.95 -5.16 -0.59
#